data_AF-A0A382KRF6-F1
#
_entry.id   AF-A0A382KRF6-F1
#
_cell.length_a   1.000
_cell.length_b   1.000
_cell.length_c   1.000
_cell.angle_alpha   90.00
_cell.angle_beta   90.00
_cell.angle_gamma   90.00
#
_symmetry.space_group_name_H-M   'P 1'
#
loop_
_entity.id
_entity.type
_entity.pdbx_description
1 polymer ?
#
loop_
_entity_poly.entity_id
_entity_poly.type
_entity_poly.pdbx_seq_one_letter_code
_entity_poly.pdbx_strand_id
1 'polypeptide(L)'
;MNKQSKFLISIAIYCFVFIKPAVVDAQTLDEELKKCSEITVSLIRLQCYDRLTKKPEVRSVQASNQPKRKKIFQRRSRDKVAIKEEQKTTTEETSTDASVIRKSDNINESSDNFGKVIESETNEISSRISGQFNGWDGDTKFNLENGQIWQQSGNGILKVSMNNPKVTIEKGRFGGFIFSVEGYNSKVKVKRVK
;
A
#
# COMPACT_ATOMS: atom_id res chain seq x y z
N MET A 1 55.57 -58.02 -30.87
CA MET A 1 55.08 -56.63 -30.68
C MET A 1 54.63 -56.30 -29.24
N ASN A 2 55.04 -57.04 -28.19
CA ASN A 2 54.30 -57.03 -26.91
C ASN A 2 54.74 -55.97 -25.88
N LYS A 3 55.76 -55.14 -26.18
CA LYS A 3 56.27 -54.11 -25.24
C LYS A 3 55.60 -52.75 -25.47
N GLN A 4 55.30 -52.40 -26.73
CA GLN A 4 54.59 -51.17 -27.09
C GLN A 4 53.15 -51.15 -26.56
N SER A 5 52.38 -52.24 -26.72
CA SER A 5 51.00 -52.28 -26.21
C SER A 5 50.94 -52.21 -24.69
N LYS A 6 51.87 -52.86 -23.97
CA LYS A 6 51.97 -52.75 -22.50
C LYS A 6 52.27 -51.31 -22.04
N PHE A 7 53.06 -50.56 -22.79
CA PHE A 7 53.35 -49.15 -22.48
C PHE A 7 52.11 -48.27 -22.68
N LEU A 8 51.39 -48.45 -23.80
CA LEU A 8 50.14 -47.73 -24.08
C LEU A 8 49.04 -48.06 -23.06
N ILE A 9 48.91 -49.33 -22.65
CA ILE A 9 47.97 -49.76 -21.60
C ILE A 9 48.34 -49.12 -20.26
N SER A 10 49.63 -49.08 -19.89
CA SER A 10 50.08 -48.43 -18.66
C SER A 10 49.82 -46.92 -18.64
N ILE A 11 49.95 -46.24 -19.78
CA ILE A 11 49.62 -44.81 -19.91
C ILE A 11 48.11 -44.59 -19.80
N ALA A 12 47.29 -45.42 -20.45
CA ALA A 12 45.83 -45.33 -20.36
C ALA A 12 45.32 -45.54 -18.91
N ILE A 13 45.89 -46.50 -18.18
CA ILE A 13 45.57 -46.74 -16.77
C ILE A 13 46.00 -45.55 -15.90
N TYR A 14 47.19 -44.97 -16.14
CA TYR A 14 47.66 -43.81 -15.39
C TYR A 14 46.78 -42.57 -15.63
N CYS A 15 46.32 -42.34 -16.87
CA CYS A 15 45.36 -41.28 -17.18
C CYS A 15 44.01 -41.47 -16.46
N PHE A 16 43.52 -42.71 -16.30
CA PHE A 16 42.25 -42.98 -15.61
C PHE A 16 42.30 -42.72 -14.10
N VAL A 17 43.48 -42.84 -13.47
CA VAL A 17 43.66 -42.64 -12.01
C VAL A 17 43.81 -41.15 -11.63
N PHE A 18 44.22 -40.28 -12.56
CA PHE A 18 44.44 -38.86 -12.28
C PHE A 18 43.28 -37.92 -12.64
N ILE A 19 42.19 -38.42 -13.23
CA ILE A 19 40.95 -37.64 -13.41
C ILE A 19 40.24 -37.56 -12.05
N LYS A 20 40.64 -36.59 -11.22
CA LYS A 20 39.78 -36.15 -10.11
C LYS A 20 38.51 -35.56 -10.73
N PRO A 21 37.30 -36.06 -10.41
CA PRO A 21 36.10 -35.35 -10.78
C PRO A 21 36.12 -34.01 -10.03
N ALA A 22 36.25 -32.91 -10.77
CA ALA A 22 35.88 -31.62 -10.26
C ALA A 22 34.36 -31.67 -10.06
N VAL A 23 33.93 -31.96 -8.83
CA VAL A 23 32.53 -31.83 -8.43
C VAL A 23 32.25 -30.34 -8.45
N VAL A 24 31.80 -29.86 -9.61
CA VAL A 24 31.24 -28.51 -9.76
C VAL A 24 29.98 -28.51 -8.92
N ASP A 25 30.06 -27.90 -7.74
CA ASP A 25 28.94 -27.71 -6.84
C ASP A 25 28.00 -26.66 -7.44
N ALA A 26 27.28 -27.07 -8.49
CA ALA A 26 26.22 -26.32 -9.12
C ALA A 26 25.00 -26.34 -8.18
N GLN A 27 25.13 -25.63 -7.05
CA GLN A 27 24.03 -25.38 -6.12
C GLN A 27 22.89 -24.77 -6.94
N THR A 28 21.83 -25.55 -7.13
CA THR A 28 20.71 -25.16 -7.98
C THR A 28 20.02 -23.97 -7.35
N LEU A 29 19.65 -23.00 -8.18
CA LEU A 29 18.97 -21.78 -7.72
C LEU A 29 17.70 -22.11 -6.92
N ASP A 30 17.04 -23.21 -7.28
CA ASP A 30 15.86 -23.75 -6.60
C ASP A 30 16.11 -24.14 -5.14
N GLU A 31 17.31 -24.60 -4.77
CA GLU A 31 17.62 -24.94 -3.39
C GLU A 31 17.91 -23.69 -2.54
N GLU A 32 18.59 -22.69 -3.10
CA GLU A 32 18.75 -21.37 -2.46
C GLU A 32 17.38 -20.69 -2.26
N LEU A 33 16.47 -20.79 -3.25
CA LEU A 33 15.10 -20.27 -3.19
C LEU A 33 14.26 -20.96 -2.11
N LYS A 34 14.35 -22.29 -1.95
CA LYS A 34 13.66 -23.03 -0.88
C LYS A 34 14.07 -22.52 0.51
N LYS A 35 15.38 -22.36 0.75
CA LYS A 35 15.92 -21.85 2.02
C LYS A 35 15.39 -20.46 2.38
N CYS A 36 15.21 -19.57 1.40
CA CYS A 36 14.57 -18.27 1.64
C CYS A 36 13.06 -18.38 1.94
N SER A 37 12.36 -19.38 1.40
CA SER A 37 10.91 -19.54 1.57
C SER A 37 10.48 -20.03 2.96
N GLU A 38 11.34 -20.79 3.63
CA GLU A 38 11.10 -21.38 4.96
C GLU A 38 11.24 -20.37 6.12
N ILE A 39 11.81 -19.19 5.84
CA ILE A 39 12.00 -18.12 6.83
C ILE A 39 10.65 -17.48 7.21
N THR A 40 10.26 -17.66 8.48
CA THR A 40 9.00 -17.15 9.03
C THR A 40 8.95 -15.63 9.21
N VAL A 41 10.09 -14.99 9.48
CA VAL A 41 10.18 -13.53 9.70
C VAL A 41 10.19 -12.80 8.36
N SER A 42 9.13 -12.04 8.08
CA SER A 42 8.88 -11.36 6.80
C SER A 42 10.06 -10.50 6.30
N LEU A 43 10.67 -9.70 7.18
CA LEU A 43 11.80 -8.83 6.82
C LEU A 43 13.04 -9.64 6.41
N ILE A 44 13.33 -10.73 7.12
CA ILE A 44 14.50 -11.58 6.85
C ILE A 44 14.28 -12.37 5.55
N ARG A 45 13.06 -12.89 5.34
CA ARG A 45 12.65 -13.56 4.11
C ARG A 45 12.81 -12.66 2.88
N LEU A 46 12.37 -11.40 2.96
CA LEU A 46 12.53 -10.44 1.87
C LEU A 46 14.01 -10.14 1.56
N GLN A 47 14.81 -9.88 2.60
CA GLN A 47 16.26 -9.68 2.46
C GLN A 47 17.01 -10.91 1.91
N CYS A 48 16.46 -12.12 2.10
CA CYS A 48 17.03 -13.35 1.56
C CYS A 48 16.89 -13.39 0.03
N TYR A 49 15.67 -13.16 -0.50
CA TYR A 49 15.44 -13.10 -1.95
C TYR A 49 16.25 -11.96 -2.62
N ASP A 50 16.33 -10.78 -1.99
CA ASP A 50 17.12 -9.64 -2.48
C ASP A 50 18.63 -9.95 -2.65
N ARG A 51 19.16 -10.96 -1.96
CA ARG A 51 20.56 -11.38 -2.10
C ARG A 51 20.75 -12.32 -3.29
N LEU A 52 19.78 -13.19 -3.56
CA LEU A 52 19.82 -14.09 -4.73
C LEU A 52 19.84 -13.30 -6.05
N THR A 53 19.08 -12.19 -6.12
CA THR A 53 19.07 -11.29 -7.28
C THR A 53 20.34 -10.44 -7.44
N LYS A 54 21.21 -10.40 -6.41
CA LYS A 54 22.46 -9.63 -6.39
C LYS A 54 23.72 -10.50 -6.55
N LYS A 55 23.58 -11.78 -6.91
CA LYS A 55 24.71 -12.68 -7.17
C LYS A 55 25.61 -12.03 -8.24
N PRO A 56 26.85 -11.60 -7.91
CA PRO A 56 27.58 -10.69 -8.77
C PRO A 56 28.25 -11.48 -9.90
N GLU A 57 27.61 -11.49 -11.07
CA GLU A 57 28.27 -11.94 -12.28
C GLU A 57 29.31 -10.90 -12.71
N VAL A 58 30.57 -11.35 -12.74
CA VAL A 58 31.77 -10.68 -13.28
C VAL A 58 32.17 -9.34 -12.62
N ARG A 59 33.40 -9.33 -12.09
CA ARG A 59 34.13 -8.10 -11.74
C ARG A 59 34.41 -7.26 -12.99
N SER A 60 33.63 -6.22 -13.23
CA SER A 60 34.09 -5.05 -14.00
C SER A 60 34.31 -3.88 -13.05
N VAL A 61 35.59 -3.61 -12.78
CA VAL A 61 36.02 -2.38 -12.12
C VAL A 61 35.80 -1.22 -13.09
N GLN A 62 35.09 -0.17 -12.67
CA GLN A 62 35.56 1.21 -12.81
C GLN A 62 34.70 2.13 -11.94
N ALA A 63 35.27 2.65 -10.85
CA ALA A 63 34.64 3.72 -10.09
C ALA A 63 34.80 5.04 -10.85
N SER A 64 33.70 5.77 -11.08
CA SER A 64 33.71 7.10 -11.69
C SER A 64 32.76 8.05 -10.97
N ASN A 65 33.35 8.84 -10.07
CA ASN A 65 32.97 10.20 -9.66
C ASN A 65 31.49 10.47 -9.30
N GLN A 66 31.22 10.51 -7.99
CA GLN A 66 30.03 11.16 -7.44
C GLN A 66 29.99 12.68 -7.75
N PRO A 67 28.82 13.22 -8.13
CA PRO A 67 28.44 14.59 -7.80
C PRO A 67 27.52 14.56 -6.57
N LYS A 68 28.00 15.10 -5.44
CA LYS A 68 27.17 15.34 -4.24
C LYS A 68 26.04 16.33 -4.55
N ARG A 69 24.86 15.85 -4.96
CA ARG A 69 23.68 16.72 -5.13
C ARG A 69 23.17 17.14 -3.74
N LYS A 70 23.47 18.40 -3.39
CA LYS A 70 23.20 19.00 -2.07
C LYS A 70 21.72 18.92 -1.69
N LYS A 71 21.45 18.72 -0.40
CA LYS A 71 20.08 18.69 0.16
C LYS A 71 19.36 20.01 -0.08
N ILE A 72 18.35 20.02 -0.95
CA ILE A 72 17.38 21.12 -1.07
C ILE A 72 16.27 20.87 -0.05
N PHE A 73 16.54 21.24 1.20
CA PHE A 73 15.54 21.42 2.26
C PHE A 73 16.02 22.55 3.18
N GLN A 74 16.08 23.77 2.63
CA GLN A 74 16.22 24.96 3.47
C GLN A 74 14.87 25.25 4.14
N ARG A 75 14.78 24.84 5.42
CA ARG A 75 13.74 25.29 6.35
C ARG A 75 13.60 26.81 6.26
N ARG A 76 12.39 27.31 6.02
CA ARG A 76 12.01 28.66 6.47
C ARG A 76 11.61 28.57 7.94
N SER A 77 12.58 28.73 8.83
CA SER A 77 12.31 29.14 10.20
C SER A 77 11.99 30.63 10.19
N ARG A 78 10.81 31.00 10.71
CA ARG A 78 10.52 32.36 11.19
C ARG A 78 9.89 32.25 12.56
N ASP A 79 10.72 32.41 13.57
CA ASP A 79 10.35 32.92 14.89
C ASP A 79 9.46 34.17 14.74
N LYS A 80 8.58 34.58 15.64
CA LYS A 80 8.11 34.15 16.96
C LYS A 80 7.29 35.36 17.45
N VAL A 81 6.01 35.20 17.72
CA VAL A 81 5.29 36.00 18.72
C VAL A 81 4.45 35.02 19.52
N ALA A 82 4.45 35.18 20.83
CA ALA A 82 3.89 34.22 21.78
C ALA A 82 3.05 34.96 22.84
N ILE A 83 2.47 34.19 23.78
CA ILE A 83 1.92 34.63 25.10
C ILE A 83 0.52 35.27 24.98
N LYS A 84 -0.53 34.82 25.71
CA LYS A 84 -0.69 33.76 26.75
C LYS A 84 -2.16 33.25 26.74
N GLU A 85 -2.45 31.97 26.96
CA GLU A 85 -2.89 31.29 28.23
C GLU A 85 -4.23 31.83 28.80
N GLU A 86 -5.13 31.04 29.41
CA GLU A 86 -4.86 29.92 30.33
C GLU A 86 -6.08 28.96 30.56
N GLN A 87 -5.87 27.62 30.45
CA GLN A 87 -6.41 26.52 31.30
C GLN A 87 -7.96 26.27 31.46
N LYS A 88 -8.50 25.11 31.94
CA LYS A 88 -7.94 23.94 32.67
C LYS A 88 -8.86 22.67 32.67
N THR A 89 -8.28 21.44 32.75
CA THR A 89 -8.76 20.18 33.46
C THR A 89 -10.18 19.58 33.13
N THR A 90 -10.59 18.31 33.33
CA THR A 90 -10.05 16.97 33.73
C THR A 90 -11.21 15.94 33.65
N THR A 91 -11.11 14.61 33.48
CA THR A 91 -10.15 13.61 32.94
C THR A 91 -10.98 12.28 32.75
N GLU A 92 -10.33 11.12 32.65
CA GLU A 92 -10.82 9.72 32.81
C GLU A 92 -11.45 9.08 31.56
N GLU A 93 -10.74 8.20 30.83
CA GLU A 93 -10.35 6.81 31.15
C GLU A 93 -11.52 5.81 31.19
N THR A 94 -11.61 4.95 30.17
CA THR A 94 -11.78 3.49 30.29
C THR A 94 -11.39 2.82 28.96
N SER A 95 -10.87 1.59 29.05
CA SER A 95 -10.21 0.80 28.00
C SER A 95 -11.14 -0.22 27.33
N THR A 96 -10.57 -1.11 26.49
CA THR A 96 -11.14 -2.39 25.97
C THR A 96 -12.32 -2.30 24.98
N ASP A 97 -12.52 -3.18 23.99
CA ASP A 97 -11.76 -4.36 23.50
C ASP A 97 -12.00 -4.56 21.97
N ALA A 98 -11.35 -5.55 21.36
CA ALA A 98 -11.35 -5.85 19.93
C ALA A 98 -12.63 -6.48 19.35
N SER A 99 -12.89 -6.19 18.07
CA SER A 99 -13.40 -7.12 17.04
C SER A 99 -13.37 -6.37 15.70
N VAL A 100 -12.51 -6.66 14.72
CA VAL A 100 -12.29 -7.94 14.02
C VAL A 100 -13.61 -8.58 13.59
N ILE A 101 -14.25 -7.98 12.59
CA ILE A 101 -15.07 -8.73 11.64
C ILE A 101 -14.32 -8.76 10.31
N ARG A 102 -13.48 -9.78 10.16
CA ARG A 102 -13.04 -10.24 8.85
C ARG A 102 -14.23 -10.95 8.21
N LYS A 103 -14.89 -10.32 7.23
CA LYS A 103 -15.65 -11.11 6.25
C LYS A 103 -14.83 -11.22 4.98
N SER A 104 -14.23 -12.38 4.84
CA SER A 104 -13.81 -12.93 3.56
C SER A 104 -15.01 -13.05 2.63
N ASP A 105 -14.88 -12.57 1.40
CA ASP A 105 -15.57 -13.15 0.26
C ASP A 105 -14.55 -13.27 -0.89
N ASN A 106 -14.56 -14.41 -1.57
CA ASN A 106 -13.57 -14.77 -2.58
C ASN A 106 -13.69 -13.87 -3.81
N ILE A 107 -12.56 -13.32 -4.28
CA ILE A 107 -12.42 -12.84 -5.65
C ILE A 107 -11.21 -13.53 -6.27
N ASN A 108 -11.46 -14.68 -6.90
CA ASN A 108 -10.56 -15.29 -7.87
C ASN A 108 -10.71 -14.54 -9.20
N GLU A 109 -10.21 -13.31 -9.27
CA GLU A 109 -9.89 -12.67 -10.54
C GLU A 109 -8.40 -12.33 -10.56
N SER A 110 -7.71 -12.77 -11.62
CA SER A 110 -6.32 -12.42 -11.87
C SER A 110 -6.23 -10.92 -12.19
N SER A 111 -6.03 -10.11 -11.15
CA SER A 111 -5.97 -8.67 -11.33
C SER A 111 -4.61 -8.27 -11.92
N ASP A 112 -4.56 -8.11 -13.24
CA ASP A 112 -3.47 -7.46 -13.98
C ASP A 112 -3.46 -5.94 -13.71
N ASN A 113 -3.34 -5.57 -12.43
CA ASN A 113 -3.35 -4.19 -11.92
C ASN A 113 -1.94 -3.66 -11.61
N PHE A 114 -0.90 -4.26 -12.22
CA PHE A 114 0.47 -3.76 -12.06
C PHE A 114 0.60 -2.35 -12.66
N GLY A 115 0.87 -1.36 -11.80
CA GLY A 115 0.95 0.05 -12.20
C GLY A 115 -0.36 0.82 -12.18
N LYS A 116 -1.51 0.17 -11.91
CA LYS A 116 -2.76 0.91 -11.65
C LYS A 116 -2.69 1.49 -10.24
N VAL A 117 -2.64 2.82 -10.14
CA VAL A 117 -2.86 3.50 -8.86
C VAL A 117 -4.31 3.19 -8.46
N ILE A 118 -4.47 2.31 -7.48
CA ILE A 118 -5.73 2.17 -6.76
C ILE A 118 -5.84 3.41 -5.88
N GLU A 119 -6.27 4.53 -6.49
CA GLU A 119 -7.04 5.51 -5.73
C GLU A 119 -8.15 4.70 -5.05
N SER A 120 -8.39 4.95 -3.77
CA SER A 120 -9.41 4.22 -3.03
C SER A 120 -10.79 4.61 -3.59
N GLU A 121 -11.22 3.90 -4.63
CA GLU A 121 -12.51 4.01 -5.32
C GLU A 121 -13.64 3.46 -4.42
N THR A 122 -13.66 3.88 -3.15
CA THR A 122 -14.85 3.84 -2.33
C THR A 122 -15.83 4.82 -2.97
N ASN A 123 -16.61 4.31 -3.93
CA ASN A 123 -17.62 5.05 -4.67
C ASN A 123 -18.80 5.50 -3.78
N GLU A 124 -18.72 5.26 -2.48
CA GLU A 124 -19.67 5.60 -1.44
C GLU A 124 -18.93 6.18 -0.21
N ILE A 125 -19.44 7.27 0.34
CA ILE A 125 -18.99 7.86 1.61
C ILE A 125 -20.17 7.84 2.56
N SER A 126 -20.13 6.99 3.60
CA SER A 126 -21.13 7.01 4.67
C SER A 126 -20.59 7.81 5.86
N SER A 127 -21.39 8.75 6.37
CA SER A 127 -21.05 9.60 7.52
C SER A 127 -22.34 10.17 8.14
N ARG A 128 -22.23 11.21 8.95
CA ARG A 128 -23.36 11.93 9.57
C ARG A 128 -23.20 13.42 9.36
N ILE A 129 -24.31 14.16 9.34
CA ILE A 129 -24.29 15.62 9.38
C ILE A 129 -23.97 16.08 10.79
N SER A 130 -23.10 17.09 10.94
CA SER A 130 -22.82 17.68 12.25
C SER A 130 -23.94 18.65 12.67
N GLY A 131 -24.75 18.26 13.66
CA GLY A 131 -25.77 19.12 14.29
C GLY A 131 -27.17 19.03 13.64
N GLN A 132 -27.90 20.14 13.70
CA GLN A 132 -29.27 20.24 13.22
C GLN A 132 -29.33 20.28 11.69
N PHE A 133 -30.16 19.41 11.11
CA PHE A 133 -30.40 19.27 9.69
C PHE A 133 -31.87 19.55 9.37
N ASN A 134 -32.12 20.56 8.52
CA ASN A 134 -33.47 21.01 8.17
C ASN A 134 -33.90 20.63 6.73
N GLY A 135 -33.19 19.66 6.11
CA GLY A 135 -33.36 19.33 4.69
C GLY A 135 -32.49 20.17 3.78
N TRP A 136 -32.97 20.43 2.55
CA TRP A 136 -32.28 21.25 1.54
C TRP A 136 -33.26 21.91 0.56
N ASP A 137 -32.83 23.01 -0.06
CA ASP A 137 -33.71 23.93 -0.81
C ASP A 137 -33.08 24.56 -2.08
N GLY A 138 -31.81 24.30 -2.38
CA GLY A 138 -31.13 24.77 -3.59
C GLY A 138 -29.63 24.96 -3.38
N ASP A 139 -29.25 25.73 -2.36
CA ASP A 139 -27.87 26.17 -2.10
C ASP A 139 -27.26 25.58 -0.82
N THR A 140 -27.99 24.64 -0.19
CA THR A 140 -27.70 24.11 1.15
C THR A 140 -26.31 23.47 1.23
N LYS A 141 -25.62 23.72 2.36
CA LYS A 141 -24.31 23.16 2.67
C LYS A 141 -24.43 22.09 3.76
N PHE A 142 -23.83 20.94 3.52
CA PHE A 142 -23.78 19.80 4.42
C PHE A 142 -22.38 19.71 5.02
N ASN A 143 -22.26 20.00 6.31
CA ASN A 143 -21.06 19.75 7.10
C ASN A 143 -21.15 18.34 7.65
N LEU A 144 -20.18 17.48 7.35
CA LEU A 144 -20.16 16.10 7.84
C LEU A 144 -19.19 15.95 9.01
N GLU A 145 -19.45 14.97 9.88
CA GLU A 145 -18.61 14.65 11.05
C GLU A 145 -17.16 14.27 10.67
N ASN A 146 -16.95 13.79 9.43
CA ASN A 146 -15.61 13.54 8.88
C ASN A 146 -14.84 14.83 8.45
N GLY A 147 -15.40 16.01 8.70
CA GLY A 147 -14.80 17.32 8.39
C GLY A 147 -14.94 17.77 6.94
N GLN A 148 -15.56 16.96 6.07
CA GLN A 148 -15.85 17.34 4.68
C GLN A 148 -17.03 18.32 4.63
N ILE A 149 -17.01 19.20 3.64
CA ILE A 149 -18.13 20.11 3.36
C ILE A 149 -18.58 19.89 1.93
N TRP A 150 -19.85 19.57 1.79
CA TRP A 150 -20.53 19.39 0.50
C TRP A 150 -21.60 20.45 0.32
N GLN A 151 -21.89 20.82 -0.91
CA GLN A 151 -22.98 21.75 -1.24
C GLN A 151 -23.88 21.12 -2.29
N GLN A 152 -25.18 21.37 -2.18
CA GLN A 152 -26.13 21.10 -3.25
C GLN A 152 -25.66 21.71 -4.59
N SER A 153 -25.84 20.95 -5.68
CA SER A 153 -25.49 21.36 -7.04
C SER A 153 -26.54 21.00 -8.09
N GLY A 154 -27.62 20.32 -7.69
CA GLY A 154 -28.75 20.01 -8.55
C GLY A 154 -30.09 20.30 -7.90
N ASN A 155 -31.11 20.44 -8.73
CA ASN A 155 -32.46 20.76 -8.32
C ASN A 155 -33.01 19.68 -7.39
N GLY A 156 -33.66 20.10 -6.31
CA GLY A 156 -34.28 19.23 -5.32
C GLY A 156 -34.62 20.01 -4.07
N ILE A 157 -35.72 19.64 -3.43
CA ILE A 157 -36.15 20.23 -2.15
C ILE A 157 -36.53 19.07 -1.22
N LEU A 158 -36.03 19.10 0.00
CA LEU A 158 -36.46 18.26 1.10
C LEU A 158 -36.69 19.17 2.31
N LYS A 159 -37.84 19.06 2.97
CA LYS A 159 -38.13 19.74 4.23
C LYS A 159 -38.31 18.70 5.33
N VAL A 160 -37.33 18.62 6.21
CA VAL A 160 -37.29 17.70 7.36
C VAL A 160 -36.70 18.44 8.56
N SER A 161 -36.71 17.83 9.74
CA SER A 161 -36.01 18.36 10.92
C SER A 161 -35.42 17.18 11.69
N MET A 162 -34.10 17.10 11.75
CA MET A 162 -33.36 15.99 12.39
C MET A 162 -32.07 16.49 13.03
N ASN A 163 -31.59 15.76 14.03
CA ASN A 163 -30.31 16.00 14.69
C ASN A 163 -29.33 14.86 14.35
N ASN A 164 -28.12 15.19 13.92
CA ASN A 164 -27.06 14.28 13.48
C ASN A 164 -27.50 13.07 12.61
N PRO A 165 -28.33 13.28 11.56
CA PRO A 165 -28.77 12.20 10.69
C PRO A 165 -27.59 11.57 9.95
N LYS A 166 -27.67 10.26 9.75
CA LYS A 166 -26.73 9.50 8.93
C LYS A 166 -27.04 9.74 7.44
N VAL A 167 -25.98 9.91 6.66
CA VAL A 167 -26.04 10.28 5.26
C VAL A 167 -25.03 9.48 4.45
N THR A 168 -25.38 9.22 3.19
CA THR A 168 -24.54 8.53 2.23
C THR A 168 -24.32 9.44 1.02
N ILE A 169 -23.08 9.50 0.54
CA ILE A 169 -22.70 10.20 -0.69
C ILE A 169 -22.17 9.16 -1.68
N GLU A 170 -22.96 8.82 -2.68
CA GLU A 170 -22.64 7.82 -3.71
C GLU A 170 -22.25 8.49 -5.04
N LYS A 171 -21.33 7.89 -5.79
CA LYS A 171 -20.95 8.35 -7.14
C LYS A 171 -22.06 8.01 -8.12
N GLY A 172 -22.62 9.01 -8.79
CA GLY A 172 -23.73 8.81 -9.73
C GLY A 172 -23.29 8.08 -11.01
N ARG A 173 -24.17 7.22 -11.55
CA ARG A 173 -23.94 6.51 -12.84
C ARG A 173 -23.64 7.43 -14.02
N PHE A 174 -24.10 8.68 -13.97
CA PHE A 174 -23.84 9.72 -14.98
C PHE A 174 -22.81 10.77 -14.48
N GLY A 175 -21.92 10.36 -13.58
CA GLY A 175 -20.95 11.24 -12.92
C GLY A 175 -21.56 12.15 -11.85
N GLY A 176 -20.68 12.87 -11.17
CA GLY A 176 -21.01 13.64 -9.97
C GLY A 176 -21.30 12.77 -8.75
N PHE A 177 -21.70 13.41 -7.66
CA PHE A 177 -22.02 12.76 -6.39
C PHE A 177 -23.50 12.99 -6.05
N ILE A 178 -24.12 11.98 -5.47
CA ILE A 178 -25.52 11.96 -5.05
C ILE A 178 -25.54 11.83 -3.53
N PHE A 179 -26.19 12.76 -2.86
CA PHE A 179 -26.40 12.78 -1.42
C PHE A 179 -27.76 12.18 -1.09
N SER A 180 -27.80 11.27 -0.12
CA SER A 180 -29.00 10.65 0.44
C SER A 180 -28.96 10.69 1.97
N VAL A 181 -30.15 10.72 2.59
CA VAL A 181 -30.32 10.71 4.05
C VAL A 181 -30.99 9.39 4.45
N GLU A 182 -30.49 8.73 5.48
CA GLU A 182 -31.09 7.49 5.99
C GLU A 182 -32.56 7.73 6.39
N GLY A 183 -33.45 6.84 5.96
CA GLY A 183 -34.90 6.99 6.15
C GLY A 183 -35.66 7.81 5.09
N TYR A 184 -34.98 8.44 4.12
CA TYR A 184 -35.62 9.18 3.03
C TYR A 184 -35.21 8.67 1.64
N ASN A 185 -36.18 8.58 0.72
CA ASN A 185 -35.95 8.29 -0.70
C ASN A 185 -35.53 9.54 -1.50
N SER A 186 -35.48 10.71 -0.85
CA SER A 186 -35.04 11.96 -1.47
C SER A 186 -33.52 11.94 -1.67
N LYS A 187 -33.09 12.11 -2.92
CA LYS A 187 -31.69 12.19 -3.33
C LYS A 187 -31.42 13.51 -4.04
N VAL A 188 -30.23 14.09 -3.87
CA VAL A 188 -29.85 15.36 -4.51
C VAL A 188 -28.40 15.32 -4.99
N LYS A 189 -28.10 15.97 -6.12
CA LYS A 189 -26.70 16.10 -6.59
C LYS A 189 -25.94 17.09 -5.71
N VAL A 190 -24.70 16.73 -5.38
CA VAL A 190 -23.79 17.55 -4.56
C VAL A 190 -22.41 17.69 -5.20
N LYS A 191 -21.73 18.77 -4.83
CA LYS A 191 -20.33 19.07 -5.14
C LYS A 191 -19.55 19.20 -3.83
N ARG A 192 -18.32 18.70 -3.78
CA ARG A 192 -17.43 18.90 -2.62
C ARG A 192 -16.90 20.33 -2.64
N VAL A 193 -16.89 20.97 -1.47
CA VAL A 193 -16.40 22.34 -1.24
C VAL A 193 -15.18 22.34 -0.33
N LYS A 194 -15.07 21.35 0.58
CA LYS A 194 -13.91 21.13 1.46
C LYS A 194 -13.70 19.64 1.74
#